data_AF-A0A920JZ92-F1
#
_entry.id   AF-A0A920JZ92-F1
#
_cell.length_a   1.000
_cell.length_b   1.000
_cell.length_c   1.000
_cell.angle_alpha   90.00
_cell.angle_beta   90.00
_cell.angle_gamma   90.00
#
_symmetry.space_group_name_H-M   'P 1'
#
loop_
_entity.id
_entity.type
_entity.pdbx_description
1 polymer ?
#
loop_
_entity_poly.entity_id
_entity_poly.type
_entity_poly.pdbx_seq_one_letter_code
_entity_poly.pdbx_strand_id
1 'polypeptide(L)'
;MPASLLSEGSLTLNNVPNLSDVDTMKVLLESLGCMVRHQKADKTLYLNQSDKCLFLADYEIVKKMRASILVLGPLLARFGQAVVALPGGCAIGARPVNLHLMALEALE
;
A
#
# COMPACT_ATOMS: atom_id res chain seq x y z
N MET A 1 -5.55 -1.96 -4.44
CA MET A 1 -4.52 -2.80 -3.78
C MET A 1 -4.38 -2.46 -2.30
N PRO A 2 -4.00 -1.25 -1.84
CA PRO A 2 -3.78 -0.98 -0.40
C PRO A 2 -4.94 -1.33 0.54
N ALA A 3 -6.19 -1.10 0.09
CA ALA A 3 -7.38 -1.46 0.87
C ALA A 3 -7.48 -2.96 1.21
N SER A 4 -6.74 -3.85 0.53
CA SER A 4 -6.68 -5.26 0.91
C SER A 4 -6.11 -5.47 2.31
N LEU A 5 -5.34 -4.52 2.84
CA LEU A 5 -4.84 -4.53 4.22
C LEU A 5 -5.96 -4.49 5.25
N LEU A 6 -7.18 -4.06 4.90
CA LEU A 6 -8.34 -4.08 5.79
C LEU A 6 -9.08 -5.41 5.80
N SER A 7 -8.81 -6.30 4.83
CA SER A 7 -9.51 -7.58 4.70
C SER A 7 -8.87 -8.64 5.59
N GLU A 8 -9.70 -9.50 6.17
CA GLU A 8 -9.27 -10.74 6.83
C GLU A 8 -9.29 -11.94 5.87
N GLY A 9 -9.98 -11.81 4.73
CA GLY A 9 -10.14 -12.87 3.74
C GLY A 9 -9.29 -12.69 2.48
N SER A 10 -9.28 -13.73 1.66
CA SER A 10 -8.70 -13.69 0.31
C SER A 10 -9.50 -12.77 -0.61
N LEU A 11 -8.80 -11.99 -1.43
CA LEU A 11 -9.37 -11.07 -2.41
C LEU A 11 -8.85 -11.40 -3.81
N THR A 12 -9.72 -11.21 -4.80
CA THR A 12 -9.38 -11.30 -6.22
C THR A 12 -9.69 -9.98 -6.89
N LEU A 13 -8.66 -9.34 -7.44
CA LEU A 13 -8.79 -8.15 -8.26
C LEU A 13 -8.69 -8.54 -9.73
N ASN A 14 -9.75 -8.30 -10.48
CA ASN A 14 -9.80 -8.54 -11.93
C ASN A 14 -9.44 -7.27 -12.71
N ASN A 15 -9.04 -7.45 -13.97
CA ASN A 15 -8.66 -6.36 -14.87
C ASN A 15 -7.52 -5.47 -14.33
N VAL A 16 -6.57 -6.08 -13.63
CA VAL A 16 -5.37 -5.39 -13.14
C VAL A 16 -4.37 -5.26 -14.28
N PRO A 17 -3.90 -4.04 -14.60
CA PRO A 17 -2.97 -3.83 -15.70
C PRO A 17 -1.54 -4.29 -15.34
N ASN A 18 -0.76 -4.65 -16.36
CA ASN A 18 0.65 -4.99 -16.21
C ASN A 18 1.53 -3.73 -16.29
N LEU A 19 1.67 -3.02 -15.16
CA LEU A 19 2.41 -1.75 -15.05
C LEU A 19 3.39 -1.79 -13.87
N SER A 20 4.46 -1.00 -13.94
CA SER A 20 5.49 -0.89 -12.90
C SER A 20 4.93 -0.52 -11.52
N ASP A 21 3.90 0.32 -11.48
CA ASP A 21 3.28 0.78 -10.23
C ASP A 21 2.55 -0.37 -9.52
N VAL A 22 1.93 -1.27 -10.29
CA VAL A 22 1.30 -2.49 -9.77
C VAL A 22 2.35 -3.44 -9.20
N ASP A 23 3.46 -3.62 -9.91
CA ASP A 23 4.57 -4.46 -9.45
C ASP A 23 5.24 -3.88 -8.19
N THR A 24 5.39 -2.55 -8.11
CA THR A 24 5.93 -1.87 -6.91
C THR A 24 5.00 -1.99 -5.72
N MET A 25 3.69 -1.76 -5.91
CA MET A 25 2.69 -1.93 -4.86
C MET A 25 2.58 -3.40 -4.41
N LYS A 26 2.72 -4.36 -5.33
CA LYS A 26 2.82 -5.78 -4.98
C LYS A 26 3.97 -6.02 -4.00
N VAL A 27 5.17 -5.56 -4.32
CA VAL A 27 6.37 -5.76 -3.47
C VAL A 27 6.21 -5.07 -2.12
N LEU A 28 5.56 -3.90 -2.06
CA LEU A 28 5.22 -3.23 -0.80
C LEU A 28 4.23 -4.05 0.05
N LEU A 29 3.18 -4.59 -0.57
CA LEU A 29 2.21 -5.42 0.16
C LEU A 29 2.86 -6.73 0.66
N GLU A 30 3.74 -7.33 -0.14
CA GLU A 30 4.52 -8.50 0.26
C GLU A 30 5.43 -8.20 1.46
N SER A 31 6.10 -7.05 1.49
CA SER A 31 6.94 -6.65 2.64
C SER A 31 6.12 -6.38 3.91
N LEU A 32 4.85 -6.01 3.77
CA LEU A 32 3.90 -5.88 4.87
C LEU A 32 3.27 -7.21 5.30
N GLY A 33 3.62 -8.34 4.66
CA GLY A 33 3.13 -9.67 5.01
C GLY A 33 1.89 -10.13 4.24
N CYS A 34 1.49 -9.42 3.18
CA CYS A 34 0.44 -9.89 2.26
C CYS A 34 1.02 -10.95 1.32
N MET A 35 0.30 -12.04 1.08
CA MET A 35 0.57 -12.91 -0.07
C MET A 35 -0.05 -12.30 -1.33
N VAL A 36 0.77 -12.04 -2.35
CA VAL A 36 0.31 -11.41 -3.60
C VAL A 36 0.70 -12.26 -4.80
N ARG A 37 -0.30 -12.78 -5.54
CA ARG A 37 -0.09 -13.52 -6.79
C ARG A 37 -0.68 -12.76 -7.97
N HIS A 38 0.17 -12.29 -8.88
CA HIS A 38 -0.25 -11.57 -10.08
C HIS A 38 -0.21 -12.51 -11.31
N GLN A 39 -1.37 -12.97 -11.77
CA GLN A 39 -1.53 -13.66 -13.05
C GLN A 39 -1.70 -12.63 -14.16
N LYS A 40 -0.56 -12.16 -14.72
CA LYS A 40 -0.54 -11.08 -15.73
C LYS A 40 -1.29 -11.42 -17.02
N ALA A 41 -1.24 -12.68 -17.46
CA ALA A 41 -1.96 -13.15 -18.66
C ALA A 41 -3.48 -12.96 -18.52
N ASP A 42 -4.02 -13.29 -17.35
CA ASP A 42 -5.45 -13.20 -17.05
C ASP A 42 -5.85 -11.86 -16.43
N LYS A 43 -4.92 -10.89 -16.36
CA LYS A 43 -5.09 -9.59 -15.69
C LYS A 43 -5.71 -9.72 -14.29
N THR A 44 -5.31 -10.74 -13.55
CA THR A 44 -5.92 -11.09 -12.27
C THR A 44 -4.88 -11.10 -11.17
N LEU A 45 -5.18 -10.46 -10.05
CA LEU A 45 -4.31 -10.34 -8.89
C LEU A 45 -5.02 -10.91 -7.65
N TYR A 46 -4.43 -11.96 -7.08
CA TYR A 46 -4.91 -12.60 -5.86
C TYR A 46 -4.13 -12.05 -4.68
N LEU A 47 -4.85 -11.70 -3.62
CA LEU A 47 -4.33 -11.12 -2.40
C LEU A 47 -4.85 -11.94 -1.23
N ASN A 48 -3.99 -12.27 -0.29
CA ASN A 48 -4.41 -12.87 0.97
C ASN A 48 -3.57 -12.30 2.10
N GLN A 49 -4.23 -11.88 3.17
CA GLN A 49 -3.54 -11.37 4.35
C GLN A 49 -3.05 -12.53 5.20
N SER A 50 -1.82 -12.40 5.72
CA SER A 50 -1.35 -13.29 6.76
C SER A 50 -1.57 -12.67 8.13
N ASP A 51 -1.66 -13.50 9.16
CA ASP A 51 -1.71 -13.05 10.57
C ASP A 51 -0.42 -12.34 11.02
N LYS A 52 0.62 -12.34 10.18
CA LYS A 52 1.93 -11.72 10.43
C LYS A 52 2.08 -10.35 9.75
N CYS A 53 0.97 -9.68 9.49
CA CYS A 53 1.00 -8.38 8.83
C CYS A 53 1.73 -7.36 9.70
N LEU A 54 2.64 -6.61 9.08
CA LEU A 54 3.47 -5.60 9.73
C LEU A 54 2.82 -4.22 9.59
N PHE A 55 3.07 -3.33 10.54
CA PHE A 55 2.66 -1.91 10.49
C PHE A 55 3.78 -0.97 10.03
N LEU A 56 4.95 -1.51 9.69
CA LEU A 56 6.13 -0.77 9.22
C LEU A 56 6.30 -0.97 7.71
N ALA A 57 6.06 0.07 6.93
CA ALA A 57 6.30 0.06 5.49
C ALA A 57 7.78 0.31 5.18
N ASP A 58 8.35 -0.53 4.32
CA ASP A 58 9.76 -0.45 3.93
C ASP A 58 10.10 0.88 3.23
N TYR A 59 11.05 1.61 3.80
CA TYR A 59 11.50 2.91 3.31
C TYR A 59 11.99 2.89 1.86
N GLU A 60 12.77 1.86 1.48
CA GLU A 60 13.37 1.74 0.15
C GLU A 60 12.32 1.48 -0.93
N ILE A 61 11.19 0.86 -0.57
CA ILE A 61 10.05 0.70 -1.46
C ILE A 61 9.23 1.99 -1.53
N VAL A 62 8.91 2.59 -0.38
CA VAL A 62 8.07 3.80 -0.30
C VAL A 62 8.69 4.96 -1.08
N LYS A 63 10.01 5.15 -1.02
CA LYS A 63 10.68 6.25 -1.75
C LYS A 63 10.62 6.11 -3.27
N LYS A 64 10.43 4.89 -3.81
CA LYS A 64 10.38 4.63 -5.25
C LYS A 64 9.05 5.06 -5.87
N MET A 65 7.98 5.02 -5.11
CA MET A 65 6.64 5.33 -5.60
C MET A 65 5.86 6.10 -4.55
N ARG A 66 5.59 7.38 -4.82
CA ARG A 66 4.82 8.27 -3.94
C ARG A 66 3.47 7.69 -3.50
N ALA A 67 2.78 6.97 -4.38
CA ALA A 67 1.48 6.35 -4.10
C ALA A 67 1.53 5.29 -2.98
N SER A 68 2.72 4.87 -2.56
CA SER A 68 2.91 4.00 -1.40
C SER A 68 2.32 4.56 -0.11
N ILE A 69 2.16 5.90 0.00
CA ILE A 69 1.50 6.54 1.16
C ILE A 69 0.07 6.02 1.40
N LEU A 70 -0.58 5.43 0.38
CA LEU A 70 -1.93 4.89 0.49
C LEU A 70 -2.04 3.67 1.42
N VAL A 71 -0.93 3.07 1.86
CA VAL A 71 -0.96 2.03 2.90
C VAL A 71 -1.12 2.61 4.31
N LEU A 72 -0.83 3.91 4.51
CA LEU A 72 -0.90 4.56 5.82
C LEU A 72 -2.28 4.43 6.47
N GLY A 73 -3.34 4.79 5.73
CA GLY A 73 -4.71 4.74 6.24
C GLY A 73 -5.14 3.31 6.63
N PRO A 74 -5.05 2.32 5.74
CA PRO A 74 -5.37 0.93 6.06
C PRO A 74 -4.57 0.34 7.23
N LEU A 75 -3.27 0.64 7.32
CA LEU A 75 -2.43 0.17 8.43
C LEU A 75 -2.88 0.81 9.76
N LEU A 76 -3.09 2.13 9.77
CA LEU A 76 -3.53 2.84 10.97
C LEU A 76 -4.90 2.33 11.44
N ALA A 77 -5.85 2.19 10.51
CA ALA A 77 -7.19 1.69 10.82
C ALA A 77 -7.19 0.24 11.34
N ARG A 78 -6.29 -0.62 10.86
CA ARG A 78 -6.21 -2.02 11.29
C ARG A 78 -5.43 -2.23 12.59
N PHE A 79 -4.32 -1.52 12.77
CA PHE A 79 -3.38 -1.78 13.87
C PHE A 79 -3.40 -0.72 14.97
N GLY A 80 -4.09 0.41 14.76
CA GLY A 80 -4.02 1.58 15.64
C GLY A 80 -2.66 2.30 15.60
N GLN A 81 -1.73 1.84 14.76
CA GLN A 81 -0.41 2.42 14.54
C GLN A 81 0.07 2.11 13.13
N ALA A 82 0.87 3.01 12.55
CA ALA A 82 1.49 2.79 11.25
C ALA A 82 2.77 3.62 11.14
N VAL A 83 3.81 3.04 10.54
CA VAL A 83 5.06 3.74 10.23
C VAL A 83 5.29 3.67 8.74
N VAL A 84 5.10 4.80 8.06
CA VAL A 84 5.24 4.93 6.60
C VAL A 84 6.14 6.13 6.31
N ALA A 85 7.14 5.92 5.44
CA ALA A 85 8.05 7.01 5.07
C ALA A 85 7.32 8.14 4.34
N LEU A 86 7.66 9.39 4.69
CA LEU A 86 7.13 10.56 3.99
C LEU A 86 7.65 10.58 2.55
N PRO A 87 6.76 10.70 1.54
CA PRO A 87 7.19 10.86 0.16
C PRO A 87 7.99 12.15 0.00
N GLY A 88 9.19 12.04 -0.59
CA GLY A 88 10.04 13.18 -0.89
C GLY A 88 9.59 14.00 -2.10
N GLY A 89 10.53 14.75 -2.68
CA GLY A 89 10.30 15.56 -3.88
C GLY A 89 9.92 14.73 -5.11
N CYS A 90 9.16 15.34 -6.01
CA CYS A 90 8.73 14.74 -7.28
C CYS A 90 9.04 15.69 -8.43
N ALA A 91 9.58 15.20 -9.55
CA ALA A 91 9.93 16.02 -10.71
C ALA A 91 8.73 16.75 -11.35
N ILE A 92 7.51 16.26 -11.12
CA ILE A 92 6.26 16.89 -11.58
C ILE A 92 6.00 18.22 -10.84
N GLY A 93 6.53 18.38 -9.63
CA GLY A 93 6.37 19.57 -8.80
C GLY A 93 5.98 19.27 -7.36
N ALA A 94 5.61 20.33 -6.64
CA ALA A 94 5.18 20.24 -5.26
C ALA A 94 3.88 19.45 -5.15
N ARG A 95 3.95 18.35 -4.42
CA ARG A 95 2.81 17.51 -4.08
C ARG A 95 2.98 17.24 -2.59
N PRO A 96 2.39 18.02 -1.67
CA PRO A 96 2.48 17.70 -0.25
C PRO A 96 1.51 16.56 0.10
N VAL A 97 1.71 15.93 1.26
CA VAL A 97 0.77 14.94 1.83
C VAL A 97 0.12 15.46 3.11
N ASN A 98 0.23 16.77 3.38
CA ASN A 98 -0.29 17.42 4.59
C ASN A 98 -1.78 17.15 4.80
N LEU A 99 -2.60 17.14 3.73
CA LEU A 99 -4.03 16.84 3.87
C LEU A 99 -4.29 15.40 4.31
N HIS A 100 -3.44 14.43 3.94
CA HIS A 100 -3.54 13.07 4.45
C HIS A 100 -3.26 13.05 5.96
N LEU A 101 -2.22 13.76 6.41
CA LEU A 101 -1.84 13.81 7.83
C LEU A 101 -2.92 14.52 8.66
N MET A 102 -3.34 15.72 8.25
CA MET A 102 -4.38 16.50 8.92
C MET A 102 -5.70 15.72 9.03
N ALA A 103 -6.08 14.97 8.00
CA ALA A 103 -7.29 14.17 8.04
C ALA A 103 -7.19 12.99 9.02
N LEU A 104 -6.01 12.35 9.13
CA LEU A 104 -5.80 11.25 10.08
C LEU A 104 -5.72 11.76 11.52
N GLU A 105 -5.04 12.88 11.76
CA GLU A 105 -4.98 13.55 13.07
C GLU A 105 -6.37 13.98 13.57
N ALA A 106 -7.28 14.35 12.68
CA ALA A 106 -8.65 14.72 13.04
C ALA A 106 -9.58 13.53 13.33
N LEU A 107 -9.12 12.30 13.09
CA LEU A 107 -9.86 11.05 13.36
C LEU A 107 -9.38 10.34 14.64
N GLU A 108 -8.27 10.80 15.22
CA GLU A 108 -7.85 10.47 16.59
C GLU A 108 -8.65 11.28 17.62
#